data_AF-A0A9X5S6R5-F1
#
_entry.id   AF-A0A9X5S6R5-F1
#
_cell.length_a   1.000
_cell.length_b   1.000
_cell.length_c   1.000
_cell.angle_alpha   90.00
_cell.angle_beta   90.00
_cell.angle_gamma   90.00
#
_symmetry.space_group_name_H-M   'P 1'
#
loop_
_entity.id
_entity.type
_entity.pdbx_description
1 polymer ?
#
loop_
_entity_poly.entity_id
_entity_poly.type
_entity_poly.pdbx_seq_one_letter_code
_entity_poly.pdbx_strand_id
1 'polypeptide(L)'
;MKKIILLPILFISLATHAEFSEIQDPDGYSNLREQPNTQSRILTKIPNGTHVYTPEMEGKLHLEHGWQMTYDLRGKKSLDGWVHTSRLIPLSRYESIPVTATADGFTCQKNGMGVRIKSERFNYKKEKHLFTHDQYGLSHYRGKEMFGTDGTIPFSHYREIAFFRNGKTQIAPRAQYDHLFDPYFEKAGDNTQLSHCYYRAKDDTLFLTTVIGDGAAYTEVLFVFRQGILKNVLASLHPEV
;
A
#
# COMPACT_ATOMS: atom_id res chain seq x y z
N MET A 1 -0.61 35.22 43.89
CA MET A 1 -0.96 33.79 43.72
C MET A 1 -0.85 33.46 42.24
N LYS A 2 0.18 32.69 41.83
CA LYS A 2 0.43 32.37 40.41
C LYS A 2 -0.63 31.38 39.91
N LYS A 3 -1.35 31.75 38.85
CA LYS A 3 -2.32 30.88 38.18
C LYS A 3 -1.54 29.89 37.31
N ILE A 4 -1.56 28.60 37.68
CA ILE A 4 -1.04 27.52 36.86
C ILE A 4 -2.15 27.15 35.87
N ILE A 5 -1.92 27.40 34.59
CA ILE A 5 -2.79 26.96 33.51
C ILE A 5 -2.35 25.54 33.15
N LEU A 6 -3.16 24.54 33.49
CA LEU A 6 -2.98 23.18 32.97
C LEU A 6 -3.41 23.16 31.50
N LEU A 7 -2.46 22.89 30.60
CA LEU A 7 -2.74 22.62 29.19
C LEU A 7 -3.06 21.12 29.06
N PRO A 8 -4.25 20.72 28.59
CA PRO A 8 -4.55 19.31 28.37
C PRO A 8 -3.73 18.82 27.17
N ILE A 9 -2.79 17.91 27.43
CA ILE A 9 -2.06 17.20 26.38
C ILE A 9 -3.05 16.19 25.79
N LEU A 10 -3.59 16.52 24.62
CA LEU A 10 -4.42 15.62 23.83
C LEU A 10 -3.52 14.48 23.33
N PHE A 11 -3.59 13.32 23.98
CA PHE A 11 -3.04 12.08 23.43
C PHE A 11 -3.87 11.69 22.21
N ILE A 12 -3.47 12.16 21.04
CA ILE A 12 -3.95 11.63 19.77
C ILE A 12 -3.37 10.21 19.71
N SER A 13 -4.18 9.19 20.02
CA SER A 13 -3.82 7.82 19.70
C SER A 13 -3.81 7.71 18.18
N LEU A 14 -2.63 7.82 17.58
CA LEU A 14 -2.43 7.33 16.22
C LEU A 14 -2.61 5.82 16.32
N ALA A 15 -3.78 5.32 15.94
CA ALA A 15 -3.95 3.90 15.68
C ALA A 15 -3.00 3.58 14.52
N THR A 16 -1.86 2.99 14.85
CA THR A 16 -0.84 2.62 13.86
C THR A 16 -1.29 1.30 13.24
N HIS A 17 -2.07 1.39 12.18
CA HIS A 17 -2.49 0.23 11.39
C HIS A 17 -1.32 -0.31 10.55
N ALA A 18 -1.47 -1.54 10.05
CA ALA A 18 -0.58 -2.07 9.03
C ALA A 18 -0.51 -1.05 7.88
N GLU A 19 0.70 -0.63 7.55
CA GLU A 19 0.88 0.44 6.58
C GLU A 19 2.17 0.22 5.79
N PHE A 20 2.24 0.85 4.63
CA PHE A 20 3.52 1.10 4.00
C PHE A 20 4.25 2.23 4.72
N SER A 21 5.57 2.12 4.78
CA SER A 21 6.46 3.16 5.29
C SER A 21 7.49 3.54 4.23
N GLU A 22 7.92 4.79 4.22
CA GLU A 22 9.07 5.22 3.42
C GLU A 22 10.34 5.19 4.27
N ILE A 23 11.44 4.69 3.71
CA ILE A 23 12.75 4.72 4.35
C ILE A 23 13.33 6.14 4.27
N GLN A 24 13.72 6.67 5.43
CA GLN A 24 14.50 7.91 5.54
C GLN A 24 15.61 7.79 6.59
N ASP A 25 16.85 7.84 6.13
CA ASP A 25 18.06 7.79 6.96
C ASP A 25 19.03 8.91 6.56
N PRO A 26 19.65 9.64 7.50
CA PRO A 26 20.73 10.61 7.19
C PRO A 26 21.85 10.05 6.31
N ASP A 27 22.14 8.75 6.40
CA ASP A 27 23.20 8.09 5.63
C ASP A 27 22.78 7.73 4.19
N GLY A 28 21.54 8.04 3.80
CA GLY A 28 21.01 7.79 2.46
C GLY A 28 20.41 6.38 2.27
N TYR A 29 20.56 5.50 3.25
CA TYR A 29 19.95 4.18 3.30
C TYR A 29 19.78 3.71 4.75
N SER A 30 18.86 2.78 4.97
CA SER A 30 18.74 2.04 6.24
C SER A 30 19.14 0.58 6.04
N ASN A 31 19.62 -0.09 7.09
CA ASN A 31 19.92 -1.51 7.06
C ASN A 31 18.68 -2.32 7.44
N LEU A 32 18.30 -3.28 6.60
CA LEU A 32 17.40 -4.36 6.99
C LEU A 32 18.22 -5.43 7.68
N ARG A 33 17.82 -5.83 8.88
CA ARG A 33 18.59 -6.73 9.73
C ARG A 33 17.83 -8.01 10.08
N GLU A 34 18.57 -9.07 10.36
CA GLU A 34 17.99 -10.37 10.71
C GLU A 34 17.32 -10.37 12.08
N GLN A 35 17.80 -9.56 13.02
CA GLN A 35 17.25 -9.43 14.37
C GLN A 35 17.16 -7.94 14.78
N PRO A 36 16.28 -7.58 15.73
CA PRO A 36 16.01 -6.19 16.14
C PRO A 36 17.10 -5.59 17.04
N ASN A 37 18.33 -5.58 16.55
CA ASN A 37 19.46 -4.94 17.23
C ASN A 37 20.56 -4.54 16.22
N THR A 38 21.46 -3.64 16.63
CA THR A 38 22.50 -3.10 15.75
C THR A 38 23.65 -4.07 15.45
N GLN A 39 23.76 -5.17 16.20
CA GLN A 39 24.85 -6.14 16.07
C GLN A 39 24.49 -7.32 15.16
N SER A 40 23.20 -7.49 14.83
CA SER A 40 22.73 -8.58 14.00
C SER A 40 23.15 -8.43 12.54
N ARG A 41 23.15 -9.54 11.81
CA ARG A 41 23.50 -9.59 10.40
C ARG A 41 22.64 -8.62 9.59
N ILE A 42 23.28 -7.85 8.72
CA ILE A 42 22.59 -7.01 7.72
C ILE A 42 22.18 -7.92 6.57
N LEU A 43 20.88 -7.99 6.29
CA LEU A 43 20.33 -8.74 5.16
C LEU A 43 20.49 -7.95 3.86
N THR A 44 20.17 -6.66 3.88
CA THR A 44 20.34 -5.74 2.76
C THR A 44 20.36 -4.28 3.20
N LYS A 45 20.75 -3.38 2.30
CA LYS A 45 20.61 -1.93 2.44
C LYS A 45 19.41 -1.45 1.64
N ILE A 46 18.52 -0.70 2.28
CA ILE A 46 17.33 -0.11 1.66
C ILE A 46 17.56 1.40 1.49
N PRO A 47 17.68 1.91 0.24
CA PRO A 47 17.86 3.34 -0.03
C PRO A 47 16.69 4.19 0.46
N ASN A 48 16.99 5.45 0.76
CA ASN A 48 15.96 6.46 1.06
C ASN A 48 14.93 6.59 -0.08
N GLY A 49 13.68 6.86 0.29
CA GLY A 49 12.57 6.95 -0.66
C GLY A 49 12.02 5.60 -1.12
N THR A 50 12.63 4.49 -0.70
CA THR A 50 12.05 3.15 -0.89
C THR A 50 10.84 3.00 0.02
N HIS A 51 9.75 2.49 -0.54
CA HIS A 51 8.56 2.11 0.22
C HIS A 51 8.68 0.65 0.62
N VAL A 52 8.47 0.38 1.90
CA VAL A 52 8.51 -0.95 2.51
C VAL A 52 7.16 -1.23 3.15
N TYR A 53 6.80 -2.50 3.27
CA TYR A 53 5.59 -2.88 3.99
C TYR A 53 5.93 -3.18 5.45
N THR A 54 5.17 -2.61 6.37
CA THR A 54 5.34 -2.82 7.81
C THR A 54 4.06 -3.43 8.37
N PRO A 55 3.96 -4.78 8.39
CA PRO A 55 2.72 -5.46 8.74
C PRO A 55 2.36 -5.34 10.22
N GLU A 56 1.07 -5.49 10.50
CA GLU A 56 0.60 -5.93 11.81
C GLU A 56 0.61 -7.46 11.87
N MET A 57 0.86 -7.99 13.06
CA MET A 57 0.67 -9.40 13.39
C MET A 57 -0.21 -9.46 14.64
N GLU A 58 -1.25 -10.28 14.61
CA GLU A 58 -2.26 -10.35 15.69
C GLU A 58 -2.88 -8.97 16.03
N GLY A 59 -3.08 -8.13 15.02
CA GLY A 59 -3.65 -6.78 15.16
C GLY A 59 -2.74 -5.76 15.86
N LYS A 60 -1.43 -6.01 15.90
CA LYS A 60 -0.43 -5.08 16.44
C LYS A 60 0.80 -4.98 15.56
N LEU A 61 1.40 -3.80 15.50
CA LEU A 61 2.73 -3.68 14.91
C LEU A 61 3.72 -4.57 15.66
N HIS A 62 4.48 -5.36 14.91
CA HIS A 62 5.52 -6.22 15.47
C HIS A 62 6.75 -5.37 15.80
N LEU A 63 6.79 -4.87 17.04
CA LEU A 63 7.79 -3.94 17.56
C LEU A 63 8.64 -4.58 18.65
N GLU A 64 9.96 -4.47 18.52
CA GLU A 64 10.93 -4.94 19.52
C GLU A 64 12.00 -3.86 19.76
N HIS A 65 12.05 -3.30 20.98
CA HIS A 65 13.12 -2.37 21.39
C HIS A 65 13.39 -1.21 20.40
N GLY A 66 12.35 -0.66 19.79
CA GLY A 66 12.48 0.42 18.79
C GLY A 66 12.74 -0.05 17.36
N TRP A 67 12.69 -1.36 17.10
CA TRP A 67 12.74 -1.97 15.77
C TRP A 67 11.38 -2.49 15.35
N GLN A 68 11.14 -2.53 14.05
CA GLN A 68 9.87 -2.99 13.49
C GLN A 68 10.12 -4.01 12.38
N MET A 69 9.32 -5.09 12.38
CA MET A 69 9.29 -6.03 11.26
C MET A 69 8.91 -5.30 9.97
N THR A 70 9.70 -5.52 8.93
CA THR A 70 9.66 -4.77 7.68
C THR A 70 9.92 -5.71 6.52
N TYR A 71 9.08 -5.64 5.50
CA TYR A 71 9.22 -6.42 4.26
C TYR A 71 9.75 -5.49 3.15
N ASP A 72 10.95 -5.82 2.65
CA ASP A 72 11.53 -5.17 1.47
C ASP A 72 11.00 -5.83 0.20
N LEU A 73 10.18 -5.10 -0.54
CA LEU A 73 9.44 -5.58 -1.71
C LEU A 73 10.16 -5.32 -3.05
N ARG A 74 11.43 -4.89 -3.03
CA ARG A 74 12.17 -4.57 -4.28
C ARG A 74 12.56 -5.80 -5.09
N GLY A 75 12.62 -6.97 -4.45
CA GLY A 75 13.00 -8.24 -5.08
C GLY A 75 11.83 -8.96 -5.75
N LYS A 76 12.12 -10.10 -6.40
CA LYS A 76 11.08 -11.03 -6.87
C LYS A 76 10.35 -11.73 -5.72
N LYS A 77 11.01 -11.82 -4.56
CA LYS A 77 10.45 -12.27 -3.30
C LYS A 77 10.70 -11.16 -2.29
N SER A 78 9.77 -10.97 -1.36
CA SER A 78 10.02 -10.09 -0.23
C SER A 78 11.22 -10.60 0.57
N LEU A 79 11.96 -9.67 1.14
CA LEU A 79 12.96 -9.97 2.15
C LEU A 79 12.50 -9.36 3.47
N ASP A 80 12.30 -10.21 4.44
CA ASP A 80 11.69 -9.82 5.71
C ASP A 80 12.80 -9.67 6.76
N GLY A 81 12.67 -8.66 7.61
CA GLY A 81 13.63 -8.40 8.67
C GLY A 81 13.26 -7.16 9.47
N TRP A 82 14.25 -6.60 10.15
CA TRP A 82 14.05 -5.54 11.13
C TRP A 82 14.70 -4.25 10.69
N VAL A 83 13.94 -3.16 10.75
CA VAL A 83 14.43 -1.79 10.57
C VAL A 83 14.15 -1.01 11.85
N HIS A 84 15.11 -0.17 12.27
CA HIS A 84 14.87 0.70 13.42
C HIS A 84 13.79 1.74 13.07
N THR A 85 12.79 1.89 13.94
CA THR A 85 11.59 2.71 13.73
C THR A 85 11.89 4.17 13.40
N SER A 86 13.01 4.72 13.88
CA SER A 86 13.46 6.09 13.53
C SER A 86 13.83 6.29 12.06
N ARG A 87 13.82 5.21 11.25
CA ARG A 87 14.09 5.23 9.80
C ARG A 87 12.85 4.97 8.96
N LEU A 88 11.74 4.62 9.61
CA LEU A 88 10.46 4.35 8.98
C LEU A 88 9.58 5.59 9.11
N ILE A 89 9.13 6.12 7.98
CA ILE A 89 8.15 7.20 7.93
C ILE A 89 6.83 6.59 7.43
N PRO A 90 5.89 6.27 8.33
CA PRO A 90 4.57 5.78 7.95
C PRO A 90 3.87 6.77 7.02
N LEU A 91 3.17 6.28 6.00
CA LEU A 91 2.49 7.16 5.05
C LEU A 91 1.42 8.04 5.71
N SER A 92 0.82 7.58 6.82
CA SER A 92 -0.10 8.31 7.69
C SER A 92 0.48 9.59 8.30
N ARG A 93 1.80 9.79 8.27
CA ARG A 93 2.42 11.08 8.63
C ARG A 93 2.24 12.16 7.58
N TYR A 94 1.93 11.80 6.34
CA TYR A 94 1.66 12.77 5.28
C TYR A 94 0.23 13.27 5.36
N GLU A 95 -0.07 14.33 4.61
CA GLU A 95 -1.39 14.93 4.63
C GLU A 95 -2.44 13.94 4.09
N SER A 96 -3.44 13.59 4.90
CA SER A 96 -4.52 12.71 4.46
C SER A 96 -5.50 13.44 3.53
N ILE A 97 -5.92 12.75 2.47
CA ILE A 97 -7.00 13.16 1.58
C ILE A 97 -8.16 12.18 1.76
N PRO A 98 -9.37 12.66 2.09
CA PRO A 98 -10.53 11.78 2.26
C PRO A 98 -10.82 10.94 1.01
N VAL A 99 -11.11 9.67 1.22
CA VAL A 99 -11.57 8.74 0.18
C VAL A 99 -13.10 8.76 0.14
N THR A 100 -13.66 8.86 -1.07
CA THR A 100 -15.10 8.88 -1.33
C THR A 100 -15.45 7.74 -2.27
N ALA A 101 -16.39 6.89 -1.87
CA ALA A 101 -16.90 5.82 -2.72
C ALA A 101 -17.65 6.39 -3.94
N THR A 102 -17.57 5.68 -5.06
CA THR A 102 -18.36 5.92 -6.29
C THR A 102 -19.13 4.65 -6.64
N ALA A 103 -20.04 4.74 -7.62
CA ALA A 103 -20.85 3.59 -8.03
C ALA A 103 -20.03 2.39 -8.55
N ASP A 104 -18.83 2.65 -9.05
CA ASP A 104 -17.95 1.69 -9.71
C ASP A 104 -16.52 1.70 -9.14
N GLY A 105 -16.32 2.29 -7.94
CA GLY A 105 -15.00 2.43 -7.34
C GLY A 105 -14.92 3.49 -6.25
N PHE A 106 -13.87 4.30 -6.30
CA PHE A 106 -13.66 5.39 -5.35
C PHE A 106 -12.77 6.49 -5.92
N THR A 107 -12.74 7.62 -5.24
CA THR A 107 -11.85 8.73 -5.55
C THR A 107 -11.34 9.38 -4.27
N CYS A 108 -10.14 9.95 -4.34
CA CYS A 108 -9.65 10.88 -3.34
C CYS A 108 -9.13 12.13 -4.06
N GLN A 109 -9.58 13.30 -3.59
CA GLN A 109 -9.35 14.54 -4.30
C GLN A 109 -9.15 15.72 -3.36
N LYS A 110 -8.28 16.64 -3.78
CA LYS A 110 -7.95 17.87 -3.09
C LYS A 110 -7.54 18.93 -4.09
N ASN A 111 -8.10 20.13 -3.98
CA ASN A 111 -7.70 21.32 -4.77
C ASN A 111 -7.60 21.06 -6.29
N GLY A 112 -8.59 20.37 -6.87
CA GLY A 112 -8.63 20.08 -8.30
C GLY A 112 -7.68 18.98 -8.78
N MET A 113 -6.99 18.29 -7.86
CA MET A 113 -6.15 17.12 -8.11
C MET A 113 -6.71 15.89 -7.40
N GLY A 114 -6.51 14.70 -7.95
CA GLY A 114 -6.81 13.47 -7.23
C GLY A 114 -6.50 12.21 -8.02
N VAL A 115 -6.91 11.09 -7.42
CA VAL A 115 -6.95 9.78 -8.09
C VAL A 115 -8.39 9.31 -8.12
N ARG A 116 -8.75 8.66 -9.22
CA ARG A 116 -10.01 7.96 -9.40
C ARG A 116 -9.71 6.52 -9.82
N ILE A 117 -10.28 5.58 -9.08
CA ILE A 117 -10.21 4.15 -9.34
C ILE A 117 -11.58 3.64 -9.74
N LYS A 118 -11.60 2.75 -10.73
CA LYS A 118 -12.79 2.03 -11.17
C LYS A 118 -12.50 0.53 -11.26
N SER A 119 -13.42 -0.32 -10.82
CA SER A 119 -13.40 -1.76 -11.13
C SER A 119 -14.56 -2.15 -12.02
N GLU A 120 -14.46 -3.36 -12.54
CA GLU A 120 -15.57 -4.06 -13.18
C GLU A 120 -15.40 -5.57 -13.02
N ARG A 121 -16.45 -6.33 -13.33
CA ARG A 121 -16.39 -7.79 -13.35
C ARG A 121 -15.34 -8.29 -14.34
N PHE A 122 -14.62 -9.33 -13.95
CA PHE A 122 -13.60 -9.95 -14.77
C PHE A 122 -14.23 -10.99 -15.71
N ASN A 123 -13.87 -10.94 -17.00
CA ASN A 123 -14.35 -11.89 -17.99
C ASN A 123 -13.31 -13.00 -18.22
N TYR A 124 -13.27 -13.96 -17.30
CA TYR A 124 -12.30 -15.06 -17.37
C TYR A 124 -12.35 -15.85 -18.67
N LYS A 125 -13.54 -16.10 -19.24
CA LYS A 125 -13.67 -16.85 -20.50
C LYS A 125 -12.89 -16.20 -21.65
N LYS A 126 -12.90 -14.88 -21.72
CA LYS A 126 -12.18 -14.11 -22.75
C LYS A 126 -10.67 -14.11 -22.51
N GLU A 127 -10.26 -14.06 -21.26
CA GLU A 127 -8.87 -13.77 -20.87
C GLU A 127 -8.10 -14.97 -20.33
N LYS A 128 -8.72 -16.15 -20.25
CA LYS A 128 -8.12 -17.40 -19.75
C LYS A 128 -6.73 -17.70 -20.31
N HIS A 129 -6.52 -17.44 -21.60
CA HIS A 129 -5.25 -17.70 -22.29
C HIS A 129 -4.07 -16.83 -21.83
N LEU A 130 -4.34 -15.80 -21.01
CA LEU A 130 -3.33 -14.89 -20.46
C LEU A 130 -2.82 -15.35 -19.09
N PHE A 131 -3.41 -16.40 -18.52
CA PHE A 131 -3.03 -16.93 -17.23
C PHE A 131 -2.07 -18.12 -17.36
N THR A 132 -1.16 -18.25 -16.40
CA THR A 132 -0.45 -19.51 -16.13
C THR A 132 -0.87 -20.07 -14.79
N HIS A 133 -0.65 -21.38 -14.61
CA HIS A 133 -1.03 -22.09 -13.40
C HIS A 133 0.21 -22.77 -12.80
N ASP A 134 0.18 -22.98 -11.50
CA ASP A 134 1.10 -23.86 -10.79
C ASP A 134 0.32 -24.91 -9.98
N GLN A 135 0.95 -25.53 -8.98
CA GLN A 135 0.33 -26.54 -8.14
C GLN A 135 -0.80 -26.02 -7.23
N TYR A 136 -0.92 -24.70 -7.05
CA TYR A 136 -1.91 -24.04 -6.19
C TYR A 136 -3.06 -23.39 -6.97
N GLY A 137 -2.98 -23.28 -8.29
CA GLY A 137 -4.03 -22.70 -9.13
C GLY A 137 -3.52 -21.68 -10.13
N LEU A 138 -4.31 -20.65 -10.44
CA LEU A 138 -3.87 -19.51 -11.25
C LEU A 138 -2.76 -18.76 -10.50
N SER A 139 -1.60 -18.57 -11.14
CA SER A 139 -0.43 -18.00 -10.46
C SER A 139 0.10 -16.73 -11.10
N HIS A 140 -0.08 -16.56 -12.41
CA HIS A 140 0.36 -15.36 -13.12
C HIS A 140 -0.69 -14.92 -14.14
N TYR A 141 -0.76 -13.62 -14.37
CA TYR A 141 -1.52 -13.00 -15.44
C TYR A 141 -0.59 -12.15 -16.30
N ARG A 142 -0.54 -12.41 -17.62
CA ARG A 142 0.37 -11.75 -18.57
C ARG A 142 1.85 -11.82 -18.16
N GLY A 143 2.25 -12.93 -17.53
CA GLY A 143 3.63 -13.17 -17.10
C GLY A 143 4.05 -12.46 -15.81
N LYS A 144 3.12 -11.80 -15.11
CA LYS A 144 3.34 -11.24 -13.77
C LYS A 144 2.62 -12.07 -12.73
N GLU A 145 3.27 -12.29 -11.59
CA GLU A 145 2.63 -12.89 -10.41
C GLU A 145 1.34 -12.12 -10.11
N MET A 146 0.25 -12.87 -9.92
CA MET A 146 -1.04 -12.28 -9.65
C MET A 146 -1.31 -12.20 -8.15
N PHE A 147 -2.06 -11.17 -7.74
CA PHE A 147 -2.47 -10.96 -6.35
C PHE A 147 -3.98 -10.73 -6.26
N GLY A 148 -4.54 -10.98 -5.08
CA GLY A 148 -5.96 -10.76 -4.78
C GLY A 148 -6.85 -11.99 -4.97
N THR A 149 -6.31 -13.09 -5.50
CA THR A 149 -7.00 -14.39 -5.58
C THR A 149 -6.12 -15.49 -5.00
N ASP A 150 -6.68 -16.40 -4.23
CA ASP A 150 -5.97 -17.60 -3.76
C ASP A 150 -5.98 -18.71 -4.82
N GLY A 151 -5.39 -18.43 -5.98
CA GLY A 151 -5.34 -19.34 -7.13
C GLY A 151 -6.67 -19.55 -7.88
N THR A 152 -7.74 -18.87 -7.44
CA THR A 152 -9.09 -18.98 -8.01
C THR A 152 -9.33 -17.99 -9.15
N ILE A 153 -10.43 -18.20 -9.89
CA ILE A 153 -10.81 -17.31 -10.98
C ILE A 153 -11.19 -15.94 -10.40
N PRO A 154 -10.55 -14.83 -10.83
CA PRO A 154 -10.91 -13.50 -10.37
C PRO A 154 -12.37 -13.17 -10.63
N PHE A 155 -13.01 -12.53 -9.67
CA PHE A 155 -14.37 -12.02 -9.80
C PHE A 155 -14.39 -10.64 -10.47
N SER A 156 -13.48 -9.75 -10.07
CA SER A 156 -13.37 -8.37 -10.57
C SER A 156 -11.91 -7.95 -10.76
N HIS A 157 -11.72 -6.83 -11.45
CA HIS A 157 -10.39 -6.26 -11.69
C HIS A 157 -10.47 -4.75 -11.80
N TYR A 158 -9.33 -4.08 -11.69
CA TYR A 158 -9.22 -2.66 -11.97
C TYR A 158 -9.50 -2.38 -13.46
N ARG A 159 -10.59 -1.67 -13.71
CA ARG A 159 -10.92 -1.16 -15.05
C ARG A 159 -9.97 -0.02 -15.43
N GLU A 160 -9.89 0.98 -14.55
CA GLU A 160 -9.16 2.22 -14.77
C GLU A 160 -8.60 2.75 -13.46
N ILE A 161 -7.34 3.18 -13.50
CA ILE A 161 -6.72 4.01 -12.48
C ILE A 161 -6.29 5.30 -13.18
N ALA A 162 -6.83 6.43 -12.75
CA ALA A 162 -6.60 7.72 -13.38
C ALA A 162 -6.21 8.77 -12.35
N PHE A 163 -5.12 9.48 -12.63
CA PHE A 163 -4.77 10.70 -11.93
C PHE A 163 -5.40 11.89 -12.67
N PHE A 164 -5.92 12.87 -11.94
CA PHE A 164 -6.42 14.09 -12.53
C PHE A 164 -5.85 15.31 -11.83
N ARG A 165 -5.70 16.40 -12.59
CA ARG A 165 -5.30 17.72 -12.07
C ARG A 165 -5.82 18.82 -12.98
N ASN A 166 -6.51 19.80 -12.39
CA ASN A 166 -6.95 21.02 -13.06
C ASN A 166 -7.66 20.74 -14.40
N GLY A 167 -8.58 19.77 -14.40
CA GLY A 167 -9.34 19.36 -15.58
C GLY A 167 -8.61 18.44 -16.56
N LYS A 168 -7.31 18.17 -16.37
CA LYS A 168 -6.57 17.17 -17.16
C LYS A 168 -6.59 15.82 -16.46
N THR A 169 -6.77 14.75 -17.23
CA THR A 169 -6.77 13.37 -16.73
C THR A 169 -5.63 12.59 -17.40
N GLN A 170 -4.84 11.90 -16.61
CA GLN A 170 -3.80 10.96 -17.02
C GLN A 170 -4.21 9.56 -16.57
N ILE A 171 -4.46 8.67 -17.53
CA ILE A 171 -4.73 7.26 -17.25
C ILE A 171 -3.39 6.55 -17.00
N ALA A 172 -3.34 5.74 -15.93
CA ALA A 172 -2.19 4.91 -15.65
C ALA A 172 -2.13 3.71 -16.62
N PRO A 173 -0.95 3.34 -17.13
CA PRO A 173 -0.79 2.14 -17.95
C PRO A 173 -1.28 0.86 -17.25
N ARG A 174 -2.28 0.20 -17.84
CA ARG A 174 -2.89 -1.04 -17.29
C ARG A 174 -1.88 -2.12 -16.91
N ALA A 175 -0.83 -2.29 -17.71
CA ALA A 175 0.21 -3.29 -17.45
C ALA A 175 0.91 -3.11 -16.09
N GLN A 176 0.78 -1.96 -15.42
CA GLN A 176 1.34 -1.75 -14.08
C GLN A 176 0.49 -2.36 -12.96
N TYR A 177 -0.79 -2.68 -13.20
CA TYR A 177 -1.73 -3.08 -12.13
C TYR A 177 -2.73 -4.18 -12.54
N ASP A 178 -2.70 -4.66 -13.77
CA ASP A 178 -3.64 -5.65 -14.32
C ASP A 178 -3.54 -7.06 -13.73
N HIS A 179 -2.45 -7.36 -13.01
CA HIS A 179 -2.23 -8.59 -12.25
C HIS A 179 -2.79 -8.50 -10.81
N LEU A 180 -3.38 -7.37 -10.43
CA LEU A 180 -4.04 -7.16 -9.16
C LEU A 180 -5.56 -7.32 -9.35
N PHE A 181 -6.13 -8.33 -8.72
CA PHE A 181 -7.51 -8.76 -8.88
C PHE A 181 -8.34 -8.55 -7.63
N ASP A 182 -9.66 -8.62 -7.77
CA ASP A 182 -10.63 -8.55 -6.69
C ASP A 182 -10.39 -7.37 -5.73
N PRO A 183 -10.32 -6.14 -6.28
CA PRO A 183 -10.19 -4.99 -5.41
C PRO A 183 -11.41 -4.88 -4.51
N TYR A 184 -11.16 -4.70 -3.22
CA TYR A 184 -12.19 -4.79 -2.18
C TYR A 184 -13.06 -3.55 -2.20
N PHE A 185 -13.92 -3.40 -3.22
CA PHE A 185 -14.90 -2.32 -3.25
C PHE A 185 -16.28 -2.58 -3.86
N GLU A 186 -16.72 -3.83 -3.83
CA GLU A 186 -17.97 -4.25 -4.50
C GLU A 186 -19.25 -3.75 -3.83
N LYS A 187 -19.19 -3.34 -2.56
CA LYS A 187 -20.32 -2.70 -1.86
C LYS A 187 -19.96 -1.27 -1.47
N ALA A 188 -20.79 -0.31 -1.88
CA ALA A 188 -20.62 1.08 -1.49
C ALA A 188 -20.73 1.23 0.04
N GLY A 189 -19.65 1.65 0.71
CA GLY A 189 -19.59 1.90 2.15
C GLY A 189 -18.56 1.06 2.92
N ASP A 190 -18.23 -0.14 2.45
CA ASP A 190 -17.33 -1.07 3.17
C ASP A 190 -15.83 -0.71 3.00
N ASN A 191 -15.50 0.15 2.01
CA ASN A 191 -14.15 0.17 1.41
C ASN A 191 -13.39 1.47 1.59
N THR A 192 -14.08 2.56 1.94
CA THR A 192 -13.41 3.81 2.32
C THR A 192 -12.64 3.65 3.64
N GLN A 193 -12.90 2.59 4.39
CA GLN A 193 -12.23 2.29 5.65
C GLN A 193 -10.84 1.66 5.46
N LEU A 194 -10.64 0.92 4.36
CA LEU A 194 -9.39 0.21 4.04
C LEU A 194 -8.60 0.88 2.90
N SER A 195 -9.12 1.98 2.37
CA SER A 195 -8.44 2.80 1.37
C SER A 195 -8.03 4.12 1.99
N HIS A 196 -6.75 4.46 1.87
CA HIS A 196 -6.22 5.73 2.38
C HIS A 196 -5.44 6.46 1.30
N CYS A 197 -5.70 7.76 1.18
CA CYS A 197 -4.91 8.63 0.34
C CYS A 197 -4.09 9.60 1.17
N TYR A 198 -2.83 9.75 0.79
CA TYR A 198 -1.91 10.68 1.41
C TYR A 198 -1.20 11.54 0.37
N TYR A 199 -0.85 12.76 0.74
CA TYR A 199 -0.18 13.69 -0.14
C TYR A 199 1.05 14.30 0.50
N ARG A 200 2.14 14.31 -0.27
CA ARG A 200 3.39 14.95 0.08
C ARG A 200 3.69 16.07 -0.92
N ALA A 201 3.51 17.30 -0.45
CA ALA A 201 3.71 18.50 -1.27
C ALA A 201 5.17 18.68 -1.73
N LYS A 202 6.16 18.23 -0.94
CA LYS A 202 7.60 18.44 -1.19
C LYS A 202 8.04 17.98 -2.60
N ASP A 203 7.50 16.87 -3.07
CA ASP A 203 7.86 16.26 -4.36
C ASP A 203 6.64 15.90 -5.21
N ASP A 204 5.49 16.47 -4.87
CA ASP A 204 4.22 16.30 -5.56
C ASP A 204 3.82 14.82 -5.71
N THR A 205 3.84 14.10 -4.58
CA THR A 205 3.55 12.67 -4.54
C THR A 205 2.22 12.41 -3.84
N LEU A 206 1.34 11.68 -4.51
CA LEU A 206 0.12 11.13 -3.94
C LEU A 206 0.31 9.62 -3.76
N PHE A 207 0.07 9.16 -2.55
CA PHE A 207 0.06 7.75 -2.17
C PHE A 207 -1.38 7.30 -2.02
N LEU A 208 -1.70 6.13 -2.55
CA LEU A 208 -2.97 5.47 -2.32
C LEU A 208 -2.67 4.06 -1.82
N THR A 209 -3.07 3.77 -0.59
CA THR A 209 -3.13 2.40 -0.08
C THR A 209 -4.56 1.88 -0.19
N THR A 210 -4.71 0.61 -0.54
CA THR A 210 -5.99 -0.10 -0.62
C THR A 210 -5.73 -1.59 -0.47
N VAL A 211 -6.77 -2.35 -0.14
CA VAL A 211 -6.69 -3.80 -0.11
C VAL A 211 -7.34 -4.43 -1.34
N ILE A 212 -6.85 -5.62 -1.69
CA ILE A 212 -7.43 -6.52 -2.67
C ILE A 212 -7.56 -7.92 -2.05
N GLY A 213 -8.53 -8.71 -2.46
CA GLY A 213 -8.75 -10.04 -1.92
C GLY A 213 -10.18 -10.55 -2.09
N ASP A 214 -10.32 -11.86 -2.04
CA ASP A 214 -11.61 -12.56 -2.12
C ASP A 214 -12.33 -12.69 -0.76
N GLY A 215 -11.74 -12.14 0.30
CA GLY A 215 -12.29 -12.10 1.65
C GLY A 215 -11.80 -13.21 2.59
N ALA A 216 -10.96 -14.14 2.11
CA ALA A 216 -10.27 -15.11 2.97
C ALA A 216 -8.98 -14.53 3.57
N ALA A 217 -8.20 -13.84 2.73
CA ALA A 217 -7.07 -13.02 3.12
C ALA A 217 -7.08 -11.74 2.27
N TYR A 218 -6.35 -10.72 2.73
CA TYR A 218 -6.20 -9.49 1.95
C TYR A 218 -4.74 -9.18 1.66
N THR A 219 -4.51 -8.63 0.47
CA THR A 219 -3.22 -8.09 0.03
C THR A 219 -3.31 -6.57 0.12
N GLU A 220 -2.36 -5.98 0.83
CA GLU A 220 -2.16 -4.54 0.89
C GLU A 220 -1.49 -4.06 -0.38
N VAL A 221 -2.03 -3.02 -1.00
CA VAL A 221 -1.53 -2.46 -2.25
C VAL A 221 -1.22 -0.99 -2.07
N LEU A 222 -0.03 -0.56 -2.50
CA LEU A 222 0.37 0.84 -2.58
C LEU A 222 0.55 1.27 -4.03
N PHE A 223 -0.20 2.29 -4.42
CA PHE A 223 0.01 3.05 -5.65
C PHE A 223 0.74 4.36 -5.34
N VAL A 224 1.85 4.63 -6.02
CA VAL A 224 2.64 5.85 -5.86
C VAL A 224 2.56 6.70 -7.13
N PHE A 225 1.85 7.82 -7.05
CA PHE A 225 1.76 8.81 -8.13
C PHE A 225 2.68 9.97 -7.85
N ARG A 226 3.72 10.14 -8.67
CA ARG A 226 4.63 11.30 -8.56
C ARG A 226 4.41 12.22 -9.74
N GLN A 227 4.10 13.47 -9.46
CA GLN A 227 3.78 14.48 -10.48
C GLN A 227 2.67 14.00 -11.43
N GLY A 228 1.69 13.28 -10.88
CA GLY A 228 0.56 12.72 -11.62
C GLY A 228 0.84 11.49 -12.48
N ILE A 229 2.04 10.91 -12.41
CA ILE A 229 2.40 9.68 -13.12
C ILE A 229 2.49 8.54 -12.12
N LEU A 230 1.86 7.40 -12.40
CA LEU A 230 2.02 6.17 -11.61
C LEU A 230 3.45 5.65 -11.75
N LYS A 231 4.26 5.83 -10.70
CA LYS A 231 5.68 5.45 -10.67
C LYS A 231 5.90 4.08 -10.08
N ASN A 232 5.11 3.69 -9.09
CA ASN A 232 5.28 2.42 -8.41
C ASN A 232 3.93 1.81 -8.02
N VAL A 233 3.88 0.49 -8.04
CA VAL A 233 2.78 -0.33 -7.55
C VAL A 233 3.42 -1.44 -6.73
N LEU A 234 3.11 -1.49 -5.44
CA LEU A 234 3.59 -2.53 -4.53
C LEU A 234 2.39 -3.29 -4.01
N ALA A 235 2.54 -4.60 -3.85
CA ALA A 235 1.55 -5.48 -3.26
C ALA A 235 2.26 -6.39 -2.26
N SER A 236 1.66 -6.61 -1.10
CA SER A 236 2.12 -7.57 -0.12
C SER A 236 0.93 -8.22 0.54
N LEU A 237 0.95 -9.55 0.65
CA LEU A 237 -0.03 -10.27 1.44
C LEU A 237 0.04 -9.76 2.88
N HIS A 238 -1.11 -9.41 3.46
CA HIS A 238 -1.18 -9.13 4.89
C HIS A 238 -0.96 -10.45 5.63
N PRO A 239 0.03 -10.53 6.54
CA PRO A 239 0.21 -11.73 7.34
C PRO A 239 -0.99 -11.85 8.29
N GLU A 240 -1.87 -12.80 8.03
CA GLU A 240 -2.98 -13.10 8.94
C GLU A 240 -2.49 -13.70 10.26
N VAL A 241 -3.32 -13.45 11.28
CA VAL A 241 -3.23 -13.79 12.71
C VAL A 241 -2.89 -15.26 12.97
#